data_AF-A0A9E1TLI9-F1
#
_entry.id   AF-A0A9E1TLI9-F1
#
_cell.length_a   1.000
_cell.length_b   1.000
_cell.length_c   1.000
_cell.angle_alpha   90.00
_cell.angle_beta   90.00
_cell.angle_gamma   90.00
#
_symmetry.space_group_name_H-M   'P 1'
#
loop_
_entity.id
_entity.type
_entity.pdbx_description
1 polymer ?
#
loop_
_entity_poly.entity_id
_entity_poly.type
_entity_poly.pdbx_seq_one_letter_code
_entity_poly.pdbx_strand_id
1 'polypeptide(L)'
;KDGGYHEINLKECHAWTREGCTYCPDFAAEHADISTGGIGENNDWTLTIVRTELGRQVIMGMLADGVIEGRPGDSDPGAIALMHKLAAKSRDRWPEWANPTARVGLPVRAV
;
A
#
# COMPACT_ATOMS: atom_id res chain seq x y z
N LYS A 1 15.43 -6.93 26.35
CA LYS A 1 15.81 -6.18 25.13
C LYS A 1 16.64 -4.99 25.58
N ASP A 2 17.73 -4.67 24.89
CA ASP A 2 18.73 -3.64 25.25
C ASP A 2 18.33 -2.21 24.83
N GLY A 3 17.26 -2.05 24.05
CA GLY A 3 16.77 -0.74 23.61
C GLY A 3 17.54 -0.16 22.43
N GLY A 4 18.42 -0.94 21.79
CA GLY A 4 19.18 -0.51 20.62
C GLY A 4 18.31 -0.36 19.37
N TYR A 5 18.65 0.63 18.54
CA TYR A 5 18.14 0.75 17.18
C TYR A 5 19.13 0.10 16.20
N HIS A 6 18.64 -0.83 15.38
CA HIS A 6 19.42 -1.48 14.34
C HIS A 6 18.75 -1.25 13.00
N GLU A 7 19.49 -0.65 12.08
CA GLU A 7 19.06 -0.44 10.70
C GLU A 7 19.74 -1.45 9.79
N ILE A 8 18.96 -2.12 8.94
CA ILE A 8 19.44 -3.08 7.95
C ILE A 8 19.01 -2.59 6.57
N ASN A 9 19.91 -2.63 5.61
CA ASN A 9 19.64 -2.16 4.26
C ASN A 9 18.61 -3.07 3.56
N LEU A 10 17.46 -2.51 3.20
CA LEU A 10 16.38 -3.25 2.52
C LEU A 10 16.83 -3.91 1.20
N LYS A 11 17.79 -3.32 0.48
CA LYS A 11 18.30 -3.91 -0.77
C LYS A 11 19.00 -5.24 -0.53
N GLU A 12 19.69 -5.40 0.59
CA GLU A 12 20.32 -6.66 0.98
C GLU A 12 19.23 -7.70 1.27
N CYS A 13 18.17 -7.27 1.96
CA CYS A 13 17.02 -8.11 2.32
C CYS A 13 16.30 -8.74 1.11
N HIS A 14 16.45 -8.18 -0.10
CA HIS A 14 15.82 -8.71 -1.31
C HIS A 14 16.22 -10.17 -1.59
N ALA A 15 17.43 -10.59 -1.20
CA ALA A 15 17.91 -11.97 -1.38
C ALA A 15 17.04 -13.03 -0.68
N TRP A 16 16.26 -12.63 0.32
CA TRP A 16 15.37 -13.52 1.08
C TRP A 16 13.88 -13.34 0.72
N THR A 17 13.57 -12.58 -0.33
CA THR A 17 12.18 -12.41 -0.79
C THR A 17 11.64 -13.75 -1.30
N ARG A 18 10.49 -14.17 -0.80
CA ARG A 18 9.78 -15.34 -1.34
C ARG A 18 9.48 -15.11 -2.83
N GLU A 19 9.78 -16.10 -3.66
CA GLU A 19 9.59 -16.03 -5.12
C GLU A 19 8.20 -15.54 -5.53
N GLY A 20 7.11 -16.04 -4.92
CA GLY A 20 5.76 -15.56 -5.24
C GLY A 20 5.54 -14.06 -5.04
N CYS A 21 6.26 -13.42 -4.10
CA CYS A 21 6.16 -11.98 -3.84
C CYS A 21 6.81 -11.14 -4.93
N THR A 22 7.70 -11.71 -5.74
CA THR A 22 8.30 -10.99 -6.88
C THR A 22 7.30 -10.80 -8.02
N TYR A 23 6.17 -11.52 -8.01
CA TYR A 23 5.12 -11.44 -9.02
C TYR A 23 3.85 -10.73 -8.54
N CYS A 24 3.61 -10.59 -7.23
CA CYS A 24 2.36 -10.05 -6.71
C CYS A 24 2.07 -8.64 -7.26
N PRO A 25 0.91 -8.41 -7.92
CA PRO A 25 0.58 -7.13 -8.54
C PRO A 25 -0.11 -6.15 -7.59
N ASP A 26 -0.56 -6.62 -6.42
CA ASP A 26 -1.37 -5.85 -5.48
C ASP A 26 -0.50 -5.32 -4.34
N PHE A 27 -0.27 -4.00 -4.34
CA PHE A 27 0.47 -3.30 -3.29
C PHE A 27 -0.43 -2.84 -2.15
N ALA A 28 -1.67 -2.45 -2.45
CA ALA A 28 -2.52 -1.65 -1.56
C ALA A 28 -3.75 -2.43 -1.09
N ALA A 29 -3.72 -3.76 -1.17
CA ALA A 29 -4.82 -4.66 -0.83
C ALA A 29 -6.13 -4.20 -1.48
N GLU A 30 -6.14 -4.13 -2.81
CA GLU A 30 -7.18 -3.45 -3.59
C GLU A 30 -8.57 -4.08 -3.50
N HIS A 31 -8.64 -5.33 -3.02
CA HIS A 31 -9.87 -6.08 -2.83
C HIS A 31 -10.45 -6.03 -1.41
N ALA A 32 -9.79 -5.32 -0.48
CA ALA A 32 -10.26 -5.19 0.89
C ALA A 32 -11.36 -4.13 1.04
N ASP A 33 -12.21 -4.25 2.06
CA ASP A 33 -13.13 -3.17 2.45
C ASP A 33 -12.35 -1.92 2.93
N ILE A 34 -11.29 -2.18 3.69
CA ILE A 34 -10.38 -1.21 4.30
C ILE A 34 -8.95 -1.70 4.08
N SER A 35 -8.10 -0.83 3.53
CA SER A 35 -6.65 -1.09 3.37
C SER A 35 -5.87 -0.10 4.24
N THR A 36 -4.87 -0.57 4.97
CA THR A 36 -4.04 0.28 5.86
C THR A 36 -2.56 0.10 5.58
N GLY A 37 -1.78 1.19 5.69
CA GLY A 37 -0.32 1.12 5.52
C GLY A 37 0.41 2.34 6.09
N GLY A 38 1.61 2.09 6.63
CA GLY A 38 2.52 3.13 7.13
C GLY A 38 3.47 3.59 6.03
N ILE A 39 3.00 4.42 5.12
CA ILE A 39 3.81 5.08 4.09
C ILE A 39 3.60 6.60 4.17
N GLY A 40 4.65 7.36 3.89
CA GLY A 40 4.64 8.83 4.03
C GLY A 40 5.68 9.31 5.04
N GLU A 41 5.70 10.62 5.28
CA GLU A 41 6.65 11.25 6.21
C GLU A 41 6.11 11.27 7.66
N ASN A 42 4.81 11.04 7.82
CA ASN A 42 4.12 11.08 9.09
C ASN A 42 4.09 9.69 9.75
N ASN A 43 5.18 9.32 10.43
CA ASN A 43 5.35 8.00 11.05
C ASN A 43 4.30 7.63 12.12
N ASP A 44 3.61 8.63 12.68
CA ASP A 44 2.57 8.43 13.69
C ASP A 44 1.17 8.22 13.08
N TRP A 45 1.05 8.26 11.75
CA TRP A 45 -0.22 8.11 11.04
C TRP A 45 -0.23 6.89 10.12
N THR A 46 -1.41 6.29 9.98
CA THR A 46 -1.65 5.19 9.04
C THR A 46 -2.47 5.70 7.86
N LEU A 47 -1.94 5.58 6.64
CA LEU A 47 -2.71 5.83 5.43
C LEU A 47 -3.79 4.75 5.31
N THR A 48 -5.05 5.17 5.31
CA THR A 48 -6.21 4.27 5.29
C THR A 48 -7.06 4.54 4.04
N ILE A 49 -7.28 3.51 3.22
CA ILE A 49 -8.15 3.56 2.05
C ILE A 49 -9.42 2.78 2.34
N VAL A 50 -10.55 3.47 2.23
CA VAL A 50 -11.89 2.91 2.39
C VAL A 50 -12.50 2.68 1.01
N ARG A 51 -12.83 1.43 0.67
CA ARG A 51 -13.25 1.04 -0.68
C ARG A 51 -14.73 0.75 -0.78
N THR A 52 -15.25 0.00 0.19
CA THR A 52 -16.63 -0.49 0.16
C THR A 52 -17.51 0.27 1.15
N GLU A 53 -18.83 0.11 0.99
CA GLU A 53 -19.80 0.68 1.91
C GLU A 53 -19.68 0.09 3.32
N LEU A 54 -19.42 -1.22 3.43
CA LEU A 54 -19.16 -1.86 4.72
C LEU A 54 -17.91 -1.24 5.39
N GLY A 55 -16.81 -1.08 4.65
CA GLY A 55 -15.61 -0.44 5.16
C GLY A 55 -15.86 1.00 5.62
N ARG A 56 -16.70 1.75 4.89
CA ARG A 56 -17.12 3.10 5.27
C ARG A 56 -17.88 3.11 6.58
N GLN A 57 -18.88 2.23 6.74
CA GLN A 57 -19.67 2.15 7.97
C GLN A 57 -18.80 1.86 9.19
N VAL A 58 -17.82 0.95 9.04
CA VAL A 58 -16.87 0.61 10.11
C VAL A 58 -16.00 1.82 10.46
N ILE A 59 -15.31 2.44 9.49
CA ILE A 59 -14.41 3.58 9.77
C ILE A 59 -15.17 4.78 10.34
N MET A 60 -16.34 5.09 9.80
CA MET A 60 -17.15 6.21 10.29
C MET A 60 -17.69 5.94 11.69
N GLY A 61 -18.09 4.71 12.01
CA GLY A 61 -18.46 4.31 13.36
C GLY A 61 -17.30 4.47 14.34
N MET A 62 -16.10 4.01 13.97
CA MET A 62 -14.90 4.15 14.79
C MET A 62 -14.52 5.61 15.06
N LEU A 63 -14.66 6.49 14.06
CA LEU A 63 -14.46 7.94 14.22
C LEU A 63 -15.51 8.56 15.15
N ALA A 64 -16.78 8.16 15.01
CA ALA A 64 -17.87 8.66 15.86
C ALA A 64 -17.73 8.22 17.32
N ASP A 65 -17.29 6.99 17.55
CA ASP A 65 -17.03 6.43 18.87
C ASP A 65 -15.73 6.95 19.51
N GLY A 66 -14.92 7.71 18.75
CA GLY A 66 -13.66 8.30 19.22
C GLY A 66 -12.55 7.27 19.48
N VAL A 67 -12.67 6.05 18.94
CA VAL A 67 -11.63 5.01 19.09
C VAL A 67 -10.45 5.19 18.14
N ILE A 68 -10.63 5.99 17.09
CA ILE A 68 -9.56 6.47 16.21
C ILE A 68 -9.71 7.96 15.94
N GLU A 69 -8.60 8.62 15.63
CA GLU A 69 -8.58 9.93 15.02
C GLU A 69 -8.37 9.83 13.51
N GLY A 70 -8.93 10.78 12.77
CA GLY A 70 -8.86 10.80 11.32
C GLY A 70 -8.61 12.21 10.80
N ARG A 71 -7.86 12.29 9.70
CA ARG A 71 -7.67 13.50 8.91
C ARG A 71 -7.82 13.17 7.42
N PRO A 72 -8.15 14.14 6.57
CA PRO A 72 -8.21 13.93 5.13
C PRO A 72 -6.91 13.32 4.59
N GLY A 73 -7.01 12.26 3.79
CA GLY A 73 -5.82 11.56 3.26
C GLY A 73 -4.96 12.45 2.35
N ASP A 74 -5.56 13.44 1.69
CA ASP A 74 -4.90 14.44 0.85
C ASP A 74 -4.11 15.50 1.64
N SER A 75 -4.16 15.46 2.98
CA SER A 75 -3.24 16.21 3.84
C SER A 75 -1.77 15.76 3.72
N ASP A 76 -1.51 14.57 3.15
CA ASP A 76 -0.18 14.05 2.84
C ASP A 76 -0.09 13.63 1.36
N PRO A 77 0.10 14.60 0.42
CA PRO A 77 0.19 14.29 -1.00
C PRO A 77 1.40 13.43 -1.34
N GLY A 78 2.45 13.46 -0.51
CA GLY A 78 3.65 12.63 -0.67
C GLY A 78 3.35 11.15 -0.45
N ALA A 79 2.59 10.81 0.60
CA ALA A 79 2.14 9.45 0.87
C ALA A 79 1.28 8.90 -0.26
N ILE A 80 0.33 9.70 -0.77
CA ILE A 80 -0.52 9.32 -1.91
C ILE A 80 0.32 9.06 -3.17
N ALA A 81 1.23 9.97 -3.51
CA ALA A 81 2.10 9.83 -4.68
C ALA A 81 3.01 8.59 -4.57
N LEU A 82 3.57 8.35 -3.38
CA LEU A 82 4.39 7.18 -3.10
C LEU A 82 3.59 5.89 -3.24
N MET A 83 2.36 5.84 -2.72
CA MET A 83 1.46 4.70 -2.87
C MET A 83 1.23 4.37 -4.34
N HIS A 84 0.86 5.36 -5.16
CA HIS A 84 0.64 5.17 -6.59
C HIS A 84 1.89 4.63 -7.29
N LYS A 85 3.07 5.18 -6.97
CA LYS A 85 4.36 4.71 -7.51
C LYS A 85 4.65 3.26 -7.15
N LEU A 86 4.42 2.85 -5.90
CA LEU A 86 4.68 1.49 -5.43
C LEU A 86 3.66 0.49 -5.97
N ALA A 87 2.40 0.90 -6.11
CA ALA A 87 1.35 0.11 -6.74
C ALA A 87 1.63 -0.11 -8.24
N ALA A 88 2.10 0.91 -8.96
CA ALA A 88 2.55 0.73 -10.35
C ALA A 88 3.74 -0.24 -10.44
N LYS A 89 4.74 -0.11 -9.56
CA LYS A 89 5.88 -1.04 -9.51
C LYS A 89 5.47 -2.49 -9.21
N SER A 90 4.41 -2.72 -8.46
CA SER A 90 3.93 -4.08 -8.16
C SER A 90 3.25 -4.69 -9.38
N ARG A 91 2.36 -3.93 -10.04
CA ARG A 91 1.74 -4.34 -11.31
C ARG A 91 2.76 -4.62 -12.41
N ASP A 92 3.84 -3.84 -12.50
CA ASP A 92 4.86 -3.99 -13.54
C ASP A 92 5.63 -5.32 -13.44
N ARG A 93 5.66 -5.94 -12.26
CA ARG A 93 6.27 -7.26 -12.05
C ARG A 93 5.38 -8.41 -12.48
N TRP A 94 4.09 -8.15 -12.73
CA TRP A 94 3.15 -9.18 -13.16
C TRP A 94 3.60 -9.73 -14.52
N PRO A 95 3.74 -11.06 -14.66
CA PRO A 95 4.25 -11.64 -15.89
C PRO A 95 3.34 -11.35 -17.09
N GLU A 96 3.95 -11.15 -18.26
CA GLU A 96 3.20 -10.84 -19.49
C GLU A 96 2.37 -12.02 -20.01
N TRP A 97 2.76 -13.25 -19.65
CA TRP A 97 2.04 -14.48 -19.98
C TRP A 97 0.81 -14.71 -19.08
N ALA A 98 0.71 -14.00 -17.96
CA ALA A 98 -0.39 -14.14 -17.00
C ALA A 98 -1.56 -13.21 -17.34
N ASN A 99 -2.64 -13.24 -16.55
CA ASN A 99 -3.86 -12.47 -16.84
C ASN A 99 -3.53 -10.97 -17.00
N PRO A 100 -3.77 -10.35 -18.17
CA PRO A 100 -3.37 -8.96 -18.43
C PRO A 100 -4.16 -7.95 -17.59
N THR A 101 -5.31 -8.32 -17.01
CA THR A 101 -6.10 -7.40 -16.18
C THR A 101 -5.37 -6.94 -14.93
N ALA A 102 -4.41 -7.72 -14.43
CA ALA A 102 -3.58 -7.33 -13.28
C ALA A 102 -2.57 -6.20 -13.59
N ARG A 103 -2.31 -5.92 -14.89
CA ARG A 103 -1.42 -4.83 -15.34
C ARG A 103 -2.18 -3.54 -15.71
N VAL A 104 -3.50 -3.51 -15.54
CA VAL A 104 -4.34 -2.34 -15.85
C VAL A 104 -3.84 -1.11 -15.08
N GLY A 105 -3.72 0.03 -15.77
CA GLY A 105 -3.23 1.29 -15.21
C GLY A 105 -1.73 1.53 -15.38
N LEU A 106 -0.97 0.58 -15.91
CA LEU A 106 0.39 0.85 -16.38
C LEU A 106 0.38 1.59 -17.73
N PRO A 107 1.33 2.52 -17.96
CA PRO A 107 1.51 3.08 -19.29
C PRO A 107 1.86 1.96 -20.28
N VAL A 108 1.26 2.01 -21.47
CA VAL A 108 1.65 1.12 -22.57
C VAL A 108 3.12 1.40 -22.90
N ARG A 109 3.99 0.41 -22.73
CA ARG A 109 5.39 0.54 -23.16
C ARG A 109 5.38 0.65 -24.68
N ALA A 110 5.92 1.75 -25.22
CA ALA A 110 6.19 1.83 -26.65
C ALA A 110 7.19 0.72 -27.00
N VAL A 111 6.84 -0.11 -28.00
CA VAL A 111 7.70 -1.16 -28.56
C VAL A 111 8.75 -0.51 -29.46
#